data_AF-A0A1F5ZJN8-F1
#
_entry.id   AF-A0A1F5ZJN8-F1
#
_cell.length_a   1.000
_cell.length_b   1.000
_cell.length_c   1.000
_cell.angle_alpha   90.00
_cell.angle_beta   90.00
_cell.angle_gamma   90.00
#
_symmetry.space_group_name_H-M   'P 1'
#
loop_
_entity.id
_entity.type
_entity.pdbx_description
1 polymer ?
#
loop_
_entity_poly.entity_id
_entity_poly.type
_entity_poly.pdbx_seq_one_letter_code
_entity_poly.pdbx_strand_id
1 'polypeptide(L)'
;MKKKLVVPIFKSEAQESDFWANLDLTEYFEPSDFKRGVVFPNLKRTKKLISIRLPEQLLMKVKARAHSLRIPYQNLIQQYIQRGVKA
;
A
#
# COMPACT_ATOMS: atom_id res chain seq x y z
N MET A 1 -9.85 24.00 -14.70
CA MET A 1 -9.39 24.64 -13.46
C MET A 1 -10.26 25.85 -13.19
N LYS A 2 -10.87 25.94 -12.01
CA LYS A 2 -11.80 27.03 -11.62
C LYS A 2 -11.06 28.29 -11.18
N LYS A 3 -10.03 28.13 -10.34
CA LYS A 3 -9.22 29.24 -9.79
C LYS A 3 -7.76 28.79 -9.63
N LYS A 4 -6.82 29.73 -9.79
CA LYS A 4 -5.39 29.46 -9.61
C LYS A 4 -5.08 29.38 -8.11
N LEU A 5 -4.67 28.21 -7.63
CA LEU A 5 -4.19 28.04 -6.26
C LEU A 5 -2.86 28.79 -6.11
N VAL A 6 -2.84 29.83 -5.26
CA VAL A 6 -1.62 30.56 -4.91
C VAL A 6 -1.14 30.01 -3.58
N VAL A 7 -0.06 29.23 -3.61
CA VAL A 7 0.55 28.69 -2.39
C VAL A 7 1.45 29.78 -1.78
N PRO A 8 1.19 30.21 -0.52
CA PRO A 8 2.01 31.21 0.14
C PRO A 8 3.37 30.62 0.56
N ILE A 9 4.37 31.48 0.76
CA ILE A 9 5.68 31.04 1.26
C ILE A 9 5.56 30.83 2.78
N PHE A 10 5.61 29.58 3.22
CA PHE A 10 5.54 29.22 4.63
C PHE A 10 6.89 29.40 5.33
N LYS A 11 6.86 29.86 6.59
CA LYS A 11 8.06 29.99 7.42
C LYS A 11 8.36 28.73 8.24
N SER A 12 7.39 27.81 8.34
CA SER A 12 7.47 26.61 9.19
C SER A 12 6.61 25.49 8.59
N GLU A 13 7.07 24.25 8.77
CA GLU A 13 6.38 23.02 8.35
C GLU A 13 4.99 22.87 9.02
N ALA A 14 4.84 23.35 10.26
CA ALA A 14 3.55 23.31 10.95
C ALA A 14 2.49 24.19 10.26
N GLN A 15 2.87 25.40 9.82
CA GLN A 15 1.97 26.29 9.07
C GLN A 15 1.60 25.70 7.71
N GLU A 16 2.53 24.99 7.07
CA GLU A 16 2.26 24.30 5.81
C GLU A 16 1.24 23.16 6.02
N SER A 17 1.44 22.32 7.04
CA SER A 17 0.50 21.25 7.37
C SER A 17 -0.91 21.77 7.68
N ASP A 18 -1.03 22.83 8.48
CA ASP A 18 -2.32 23.44 8.82
C ASP A 18 -3.01 24.05 7.60
N PHE A 19 -2.25 24.64 6.67
CA PHE A 19 -2.79 25.14 5.41
C PHE A 19 -3.35 24.00 4.55
N TRP A 20 -2.60 22.91 4.37
CA TRP A 20 -3.05 21.78 3.57
C TRP A 20 -4.23 21.03 4.19
N ALA A 21 -4.31 20.96 5.52
CA ALA A 21 -5.40 20.31 6.23
C ALA A 21 -6.74 21.03 6.06
N ASN A 22 -6.72 22.36 5.94
CA ASN A 22 -7.92 23.18 5.81
C ASN A 22 -8.26 23.57 4.36
N LEU A 23 -7.42 23.20 3.39
CA LEU A 23 -7.62 23.56 1.99
C LEU A 23 -8.69 22.67 1.33
N ASP A 24 -9.81 23.29 0.92
CA ASP A 24 -10.80 22.61 0.08
C ASP A 24 -10.39 22.67 -1.40
N LEU A 25 -10.03 21.51 -1.95
CA LEU A 25 -9.61 21.36 -3.35
C LEU A 25 -10.77 21.55 -4.34
N THR A 26 -12.03 21.46 -3.89
CA THR A 26 -13.21 21.59 -4.77
C THR A 26 -13.44 23.02 -5.26
N GLU A 27 -12.91 24.02 -4.55
CA GLU A 27 -12.97 25.44 -4.93
C GLU A 27 -12.02 25.79 -6.09
N TYR A 28 -10.94 25.01 -6.26
CA TYR A 28 -9.86 25.31 -7.20
C TYR A 28 -9.89 24.38 -8.43
N PHE A 29 -10.27 23.11 -8.27
CA PHE A 29 -10.22 22.10 -9.32
C PHE A 29 -11.62 21.62 -9.75
N GLU A 30 -11.77 21.34 -11.05
CA GLU A 30 -12.96 20.69 -11.60
C GLU A 30 -12.72 19.19 -11.79
N PRO A 31 -13.77 18.35 -11.79
CA PRO A 31 -13.66 16.91 -12.10
C PRO A 31 -12.89 16.60 -13.40
N SER A 32 -12.91 17.53 -14.36
CA SER A 32 -12.19 17.45 -15.64
C SER A 32 -10.68 17.67 -15.52
N ASP A 33 -10.20 18.33 -14.45
CA ASP A 33 -8.77 18.58 -14.19
C ASP A 33 -8.05 17.37 -13.60
N PHE A 34 -8.80 16.45 -12.99
CA PHE A 34 -8.23 15.24 -12.39
C PHE A 34 -7.86 14.25 -13.49
N LYS A 35 -6.57 13.89 -13.55
CA LYS A 35 -6.08 12.82 -14.43
C LYS A 35 -6.70 11.49 -14.00
N ARG A 36 -7.69 11.02 -14.77
CA ARG A 36 -8.25 9.67 -14.64
C ARG A 36 -7.24 8.65 -15.19
N GLY A 37 -7.04 7.54 -14.48
CA GLY A 37 -6.14 6.48 -14.92
C GLY A 37 -4.66 6.72 -14.59
N VAL A 38 -4.33 7.51 -13.56
CA VAL A 38 -2.99 7.52 -13.00
C VAL A 38 -2.69 6.13 -12.45
N VAL A 39 -1.99 5.33 -13.26
CA VAL A 39 -1.36 4.11 -12.79
C VAL A 39 -0.23 4.57 -11.88
N PHE A 40 -0.19 4.03 -10.66
CA PHE A 40 0.94 4.22 -9.77
C PHE A 40 1.92 3.05 -9.97
N PRO A 41 2.79 3.07 -11.01
CA PRO A 41 3.66 1.94 -11.34
C PRO A 41 4.61 1.57 -10.20
N ASN A 42 4.92 2.55 -9.33
CA ASN A 42 5.85 2.43 -8.23
C ASN A 42 5.19 2.25 -6.86
N LEU A 43 3.87 2.08 -6.78
CA LEU A 43 3.21 1.68 -5.53
C LEU A 43 3.49 0.20 -5.26
N LYS A 44 4.74 -0.11 -4.92
CA LYS A 44 5.15 -1.46 -4.53
C LYS A 44 4.45 -1.77 -3.21
N ARG A 45 3.65 -2.84 -3.17
CA ARG A 45 3.40 -3.55 -1.91
C ARG A 45 4.75 -4.03 -1.40
N THR A 46 5.37 -3.25 -0.53
CA THR A 46 6.71 -3.53 -0.01
C THR A 46 6.66 -4.83 0.77
N LYS A 47 7.44 -5.83 0.34
CA LYS A 47 7.61 -7.08 1.07
C LYS A 47 8.67 -6.84 2.14
N LYS A 48 8.32 -7.04 3.40
CA LYS A 48 9.27 -6.99 4.51
C LYS A 48 9.64 -8.43 4.91
N LEU A 49 10.94 -8.68 5.10
CA LEU A 49 11.39 -9.94 5.70
C LEU A 49 10.99 -9.95 7.17
N ILE A 50 10.33 -11.03 7.58
CA ILE A 50 9.92 -11.26 8.96
C ILE A 50 10.35 -12.67 9.38
N SER A 51 10.79 -12.81 10.62
CA SER A 51 11.09 -14.10 11.22
C SER A 51 9.89 -14.56 12.03
N ILE A 52 9.33 -15.72 11.68
CA ILE A 52 8.18 -16.34 12.38
C ILE A 52 8.63 -17.69 12.91
N ARG A 53 8.30 -18.00 14.18
CA ARG A 53 8.51 -19.33 14.76
C ARG A 53 7.35 -20.24 14.37
N LEU A 54 7.66 -21.42 13.84
CA LEU A 54 6.69 -22.43 13.45
C LEU A 54 7.11 -23.79 14.04
N PRO A 55 6.15 -24.65 14.45
CA PRO A 55 6.46 -26.03 14.80
C PRO A 55 7.11 -26.77 13.62
N GLU A 56 8.13 -27.57 13.88
CA GLU A 56 8.89 -28.29 12.84
C GLU A 56 8.00 -29.22 12.00
N GLN A 57 7.09 -29.93 12.67
CA GLN A 57 6.12 -30.83 12.02
C GLN A 57 5.22 -30.08 11.02
N LEU A 58 4.83 -28.85 11.34
CA LEU A 58 4.02 -28.02 10.45
C LEU A 58 4.85 -27.57 9.24
N LEU A 59 6.10 -27.15 9.47
CA LEU A 59 7.00 -26.74 8.39
C LEU A 59 7.25 -27.88 7.40
N MET A 60 7.43 -29.10 7.87
CA MET A 60 7.58 -30.28 7.01
C MET A 60 6.34 -30.52 6.14
N LYS A 61 5.13 -30.48 6.73
CA LYS A 61 3.87 -30.63 5.99
C LYS A 61 3.70 -29.55 4.91
N VAL A 62 4.04 -28.30 5.24
CA VAL A 62 3.97 -27.18 4.30
C VAL A 62 4.96 -27.38 3.14
N LYS A 63 6.19 -27.83 3.41
CA LYS A 63 7.18 -28.13 2.37
C LYS A 63 6.70 -29.24 1.44
N ALA A 64 6.18 -30.34 1.98
CA ALA A 64 5.63 -31.44 1.18
C ALA A 64 4.46 -30.99 0.29
N ARG A 65 3.55 -30.19 0.84
CA ARG A 65 2.42 -29.64 0.07
C ARG A 65 2.87 -28.67 -1.00
N ALA A 66 3.83 -27.80 -0.69
CA ALA A 66 4.38 -26.84 -1.65
C ALA A 66 5.08 -27.54 -2.83
N HIS A 67 5.82 -28.61 -2.55
CA HIS A 67 6.44 -29.46 -3.57
C HIS A 67 5.39 -30.09 -4.50
N SER A 68 4.31 -30.66 -3.94
CA SER A 68 3.20 -31.22 -4.72
C SER A 68 2.53 -30.16 -5.62
N LEU A 69 2.45 -28.92 -5.16
CA LEU A 69 1.91 -27.79 -5.92
C LEU A 69 2.92 -27.12 -6.85
N ARG A 70 4.18 -27.58 -6.88
CA ARG A 70 5.30 -26.97 -7.63
C ARG A 70 5.50 -25.48 -7.35
N ILE A 71 5.33 -25.08 -6.09
CA ILE A 71 5.57 -23.69 -5.65
C ILE A 71 6.55 -23.65 -4.47
N PRO A 72 7.26 -22.54 -4.25
CA PRO A 72 8.07 -22.34 -3.06
C PRO A 72 7.22 -22.40 -1.78
N TYR A 73 7.73 -23.02 -0.73
CA TYR A 73 7.00 -23.15 0.54
C TYR A 73 6.69 -21.79 1.18
N GLN A 74 7.55 -20.78 0.99
CA GLN A 74 7.31 -19.42 1.48
C GLN A 74 6.09 -18.78 0.79
N ASN A 75 5.88 -19.05 -0.51
CA ASN A 75 4.72 -18.56 -1.23
C ASN A 75 3.43 -19.23 -0.72
N LEU A 76 3.49 -20.53 -0.42
CA LEU A 76 2.36 -21.24 0.16
C LEU A 76 1.99 -20.70 1.55
N ILE A 77 2.99 -20.40 2.40
CA ILE A 77 2.77 -19.75 3.71
C ILE A 77 2.07 -18.40 3.54
N GLN A 78 2.54 -17.57 2.59
CA GLN A 78 1.92 -16.27 2.31
C GLN A 78 0.44 -16.42 1.89
N GLN A 79 0.12 -17.41 1.06
CA GLN A 79 -1.27 -17.66 0.64
C GLN A 79 -2.16 -18.06 1.82
N TYR A 80 -1.66 -18.91 2.74
CA TYR A 80 -2.43 -19.28 3.93
C TYR A 80 -2.70 -18.10 4.85
N ILE A 81 -1.69 -17.25 5.10
CA ILE A 81 -1.88 -16.02 5.90
C ILE A 81 -2.91 -15.11 5.24
N GLN A 82 -2.80 -14.90 3.91
CA GLN A 82 -3.77 -14.07 3.18
C GLN A 82 -5.20 -14.62 3.25
N ARG A 83 -5.38 -15.95 3.21
CA ARG A 83 -6.70 -16.56 3.37
C ARG A 83 -7.25 -16.38 4.78
N GLY A 84 -6.41 -16.54 5.81
CA GLY A 84 -6.82 -16.37 7.20
C GLY A 84 -7.21 -14.93 7.58
N VAL A 85 -6.62 -13.92 6.94
CA VAL A 85 -6.96 -12.50 7.18
C VAL A 85 -8.21 -12.05 6.40
N LYS A 86 -8.55 -12.74 5.30
CA LYS A 86 -9.71 -12.41 4.46
C LYS A 86 -11.02 -13.06 4.93
N ALA A 87 -10.93 -14.04 5.82
CA ALA A 87 -12.08 -14.67 6.48
C ALA A 87 -12.50 -13.82 7.69
#